data_AF-A0A087THP9-F1
#
_entry.id   AF-A0A087THP9-F1
#
_cell.length_a   1.000
_cell.length_b   1.000
_cell.length_c   1.000
_cell.angle_alpha   90.00
_cell.angle_beta   90.00
_cell.angle_gamma   90.00
#
_symmetry.space_group_name_H-M   'P 1'
#
loop_
_entity.id
_entity.type
_entity.pdbx_description
1 polymer ?
#
loop_
_entity_poly.entity_id
_entity_poly.type
_entity_poly.pdbx_seq_one_letter_code
_entity_poly.pdbx_strand_id
1 'polypeptide(L)'
;MLELKLSPDTMKYNSRDFLPQELKRSPLWDNFLRDPLQKAVSRGWKNSRQNPEFVKEKYLQQLTDLVPDYGSEVYPVLIDDGGKVYEVTLAVSPYHSVYPGLRMRFQRS
;
A
#
# COMPACT_ATOMS: atom_id res chain seq x y z
N MET A 1 -5.55 18.45 -2.31
CA MET A 1 -5.59 19.61 -1.40
C MET A 1 -4.33 20.47 -1.50
N LEU A 2 -3.14 19.94 -1.13
CA LEU A 2 -1.88 20.73 -1.10
C LEU A 2 -1.50 21.28 -2.48
N GLU A 3 -1.56 20.42 -3.49
CA GLU A 3 -1.24 20.77 -4.88
C GLU A 3 -2.20 21.84 -5.44
N LEU A 4 -3.44 21.88 -4.94
CA LEU A 4 -4.46 22.85 -5.33
C LEU A 4 -4.48 24.10 -4.43
N LYS A 5 -3.59 24.16 -3.42
CA LYS A 5 -3.55 25.22 -2.40
C LYS A 5 -4.89 25.42 -1.66
N LEU A 6 -5.68 24.36 -1.54
CA LEU A 6 -6.97 24.36 -0.84
C LEU A 6 -6.82 23.76 0.55
N SER A 7 -7.50 24.36 1.54
CA SER A 7 -7.58 23.79 2.88
C SER A 7 -8.50 22.54 2.92
N PRO A 8 -8.33 21.66 3.92
CA PRO A 8 -9.21 20.50 4.10
C PRO A 8 -10.67 20.85 4.27
N ASP A 9 -10.97 21.99 4.89
CA ASP A 9 -12.34 22.43 5.17
C ASP A 9 -13.03 23.01 3.92
N THR A 10 -12.25 23.56 3.00
CA THR A 10 -12.76 24.15 1.75
C THR A 10 -12.97 23.11 0.63
N MET A 11 -12.27 21.98 0.68
CA MET A 11 -12.37 20.96 -0.35
C MET A 11 -13.55 20.03 -0.04
N LYS A 12 -14.53 19.96 -0.94
CA LYS A 12 -15.56 18.91 -0.88
C LYS A 12 -14.97 17.62 -1.46
N TYR A 13 -14.66 16.66 -0.60
CA TYR A 13 -14.22 15.32 -1.01
C TYR A 13 -14.79 14.26 -0.09
N ASN A 14 -14.91 13.03 -0.59
CA ASN A 14 -15.24 11.88 0.23
C ASN A 14 -13.96 11.16 0.66
N SER A 15 -13.67 11.16 1.96
CA SER A 15 -12.47 10.50 2.50
C SER A 15 -12.40 8.99 2.19
N ARG A 16 -13.54 8.34 1.94
CA ARG A 16 -13.61 6.92 1.59
C ARG A 16 -13.03 6.62 0.21
N ASP A 17 -12.96 7.60 -0.68
CA ASP A 17 -12.46 7.42 -2.04
C ASP A 17 -10.96 7.06 -2.06
N PHE A 18 -10.23 7.53 -1.05
CA PHE A 18 -8.77 7.39 -0.90
C PHE A 18 -8.34 6.13 -0.13
N LEU A 19 -9.28 5.27 0.26
CA LEU A 19 -8.97 4.03 0.98
C LEU A 19 -8.81 2.83 0.03
N PRO A 20 -8.05 1.80 0.43
CA PRO A 20 -8.07 0.49 -0.21
C PRO A 20 -9.48 -0.09 -0.30
N GLN A 21 -9.76 -0.83 -1.36
CA GLN A 21 -11.09 -1.37 -1.68
C GLN A 21 -11.64 -2.27 -0.57
N GLU A 22 -10.75 -3.01 0.09
CA GLU A 22 -11.01 -3.90 1.21
C GLU A 22 -11.54 -3.11 2.41
N LEU A 23 -10.94 -1.94 2.68
CA LEU A 23 -11.35 -1.06 3.77
C LEU A 23 -12.63 -0.28 3.44
N LYS A 24 -12.87 0.03 2.16
CA LYS A 24 -14.13 0.68 1.74
C LYS A 24 -15.35 -0.16 2.12
N ARG A 25 -15.26 -1.48 2.20
CA ARG A 25 -16.40 -2.35 2.53
C ARG A 25 -16.55 -2.62 4.02
N SER A 26 -15.66 -2.07 4.85
CA SER A 26 -15.66 -2.35 6.28
C SER A 26 -16.90 -1.77 6.98
N PRO A 27 -17.63 -2.58 7.79
CA PRO A 27 -18.76 -2.09 8.57
C PRO A 27 -18.35 -1.14 9.70
N LEU A 28 -17.05 -1.03 9.99
CA LEU A 28 -16.51 -0.15 11.04
C LEU A 28 -16.39 1.31 10.59
N TRP A 29 -16.62 1.60 9.31
CA TRP A 29 -16.40 2.91 8.72
C TRP A 29 -17.18 4.03 9.42
N ASP A 30 -18.51 3.89 9.47
CA ASP A 30 -19.41 4.97 9.92
C ASP A 30 -19.34 5.19 11.43
N ASN A 31 -18.98 4.17 12.20
CA ASN A 31 -19.00 4.22 13.67
C ASN A 31 -17.64 4.49 14.33
N PHE A 32 -16.53 4.09 13.68
CA PHE A 32 -15.22 4.11 14.34
C PHE A 32 -14.12 4.80 13.53
N LEU A 33 -14.18 4.79 12.21
CA LEU A 33 -13.04 5.24 11.39
C LEU A 33 -13.21 6.67 10.89
N ARG A 34 -14.44 7.10 10.60
CA ARG A 34 -14.71 8.41 9.99
C ARG A 34 -14.12 9.58 10.78
N ASP A 35 -14.49 9.73 12.05
CA ASP A 35 -14.08 10.89 12.86
C ASP A 35 -12.58 10.88 13.19
N PRO A 36 -11.96 9.75 13.60
CA PRO A 36 -10.53 9.70 13.82
C PRO A 36 -9.74 9.98 12.54
N LEU A 37 -10.21 9.51 11.39
CA LEU A 37 -9.57 9.76 10.11
C LEU A 37 -9.63 11.24 9.73
N GLN A 38 -10.80 11.90 9.87
CA GLN A 38 -10.90 13.34 9.64
C GLN A 38 -9.93 14.12 10.53
N LYS A 39 -9.88 13.80 11.84
CA LYS A 39 -8.91 14.41 12.77
C LYS A 39 -7.47 14.11 12.38
N ALA A 40 -7.17 12.92 11.87
CA ALA A 40 -5.84 12.57 11.37
C ALA A 40 -5.47 13.38 10.12
N VAL A 41 -6.37 13.54 9.16
CA VAL A 41 -6.16 14.35 7.95
C VAL A 41 -5.92 15.82 8.32
N SER A 42 -6.73 16.41 9.21
CA SER A 42 -6.51 17.79 9.65
C SER A 42 -5.17 17.97 10.38
N ARG A 43 -4.75 16.98 11.18
CA ARG A 43 -3.41 16.98 11.83
C ARG A 43 -2.29 16.85 10.81
N GLY A 44 -2.41 15.91 9.88
CA GLY A 44 -1.45 15.70 8.79
C GLY A 44 -1.30 16.94 7.92
N TRP A 45 -2.41 17.63 7.59
CA TRP A 45 -2.39 18.89 6.86
C TRP A 45 -1.54 19.96 7.57
N LYS A 46 -1.75 20.18 8.86
CA LYS A 46 -0.97 21.15 9.66
C LYS A 46 0.52 20.80 9.70
N ASN A 47 0.82 19.50 9.82
CA ASN A 47 2.20 19.01 9.91
C ASN A 47 2.91 18.90 8.55
N SER A 48 2.19 18.99 7.43
CA SER A 48 2.73 18.82 6.08
C SER A 48 3.68 19.95 5.64
N ARG A 49 3.78 21.03 6.42
CA ARG A 49 4.47 22.29 6.03
C ARG A 49 4.01 22.84 4.68
N GLN A 50 2.78 22.48 4.29
CA GLN A 50 2.22 22.75 2.98
C GLN A 50 3.06 22.23 1.79
N ASN A 51 3.90 21.23 2.02
CA ASN A 51 4.77 20.65 0.99
C ASN A 51 4.17 19.33 0.46
N PRO A 52 3.68 19.30 -0.80
CA PRO A 52 3.10 18.09 -1.37
C PRO A 52 4.12 16.97 -1.53
N GLU A 53 5.37 17.28 -1.88
CA GLU A 53 6.43 16.28 -2.08
C GLU A 53 6.78 15.58 -0.77
N PHE A 54 6.86 16.32 0.33
CA PHE A 54 7.04 15.74 1.65
C PHE A 54 5.92 14.74 2.01
N VAL A 55 4.66 15.06 1.69
CA VAL A 55 3.53 14.16 1.96
C VAL A 55 3.58 12.92 1.08
N LYS A 56 3.93 13.06 -0.20
CA LYS A 56 4.11 11.93 -1.13
C LYS A 56 5.22 10.99 -0.67
N GLU A 57 6.36 11.54 -0.28
CA GLU A 57 7.49 10.77 0.24
C GLU A 57 7.09 9.97 1.48
N LYS A 58 6.41 10.62 2.44
CA LYS A 58 5.91 9.93 3.64
C LYS A 58 4.85 8.89 3.35
N TYR A 59 3.99 9.14 2.37
CA TYR A 59 3.00 8.15 1.92
C TYR A 59 3.69 6.91 1.34
N LEU A 60 4.66 7.08 0.43
CA LEU A 60 5.40 5.96 -0.16
C LEU A 60 6.21 5.18 0.88
N GLN A 61 6.83 5.88 1.83
CA GLN A 61 7.53 5.25 2.95
C GLN A 61 6.57 4.35 3.75
N GLN A 62 5.42 4.87 4.18
CA GLN A 62 4.44 4.08 4.93
C GLN A 62 3.84 2.94 4.10
N LEU A 63 3.62 3.17 2.80
CA LEU A 63 3.10 2.14 1.90
C LEU A 63 4.07 0.96 1.78
N THR A 64 5.37 1.24 1.59
CA THR A 64 6.40 0.20 1.47
C THR A 64 6.63 -0.55 2.78
N ASP A 65 6.43 0.11 3.93
CA ASP A 65 6.44 -0.57 5.23
C ASP A 65 5.22 -1.49 5.42
N LEU A 66 4.04 -1.06 4.99
CA LEU A 66 2.78 -1.83 5.12
C LEU A 66 2.68 -2.97 4.10
N VAL A 67 3.19 -2.75 2.90
CA VAL A 67 3.14 -3.69 1.78
C VAL A 67 4.56 -3.84 1.21
N PRO A 68 5.42 -4.65 1.85
CA PRO A 68 6.82 -4.81 1.45
C PRO A 68 7.00 -5.38 0.04
N ASP A 69 6.00 -6.10 -0.45
CA ASP A 69 5.97 -6.67 -1.80
C ASP A 69 5.34 -5.71 -2.82
N TYR A 70 5.12 -4.42 -2.48
CA TYR A 70 4.62 -3.43 -3.44
C TYR A 70 5.60 -3.29 -4.63
N GLY A 71 5.08 -3.43 -5.85
CA GLY A 71 5.90 -3.47 -7.07
C GLY A 71 6.63 -4.80 -7.30
N SER A 72 6.31 -5.85 -6.53
CA SER A 72 6.78 -7.20 -6.79
C SER A 72 5.84 -7.95 -7.74
N GLU A 73 6.41 -8.88 -8.49
CA GLU A 73 5.68 -9.75 -9.40
C GLU A 73 5.80 -11.21 -8.95
N VAL A 74 4.71 -11.97 -9.08
CA VAL A 74 4.65 -13.36 -8.62
C VAL A 74 4.15 -14.24 -9.76
N TYR A 75 4.93 -15.26 -10.10
CA TYR A 75 4.72 -16.18 -11.20
C TYR A 75 4.61 -17.62 -10.68
N PRO A 76 3.41 -18.24 -10.72
CA PRO A 76 3.28 -19.68 -10.52
C PRO A 76 3.83 -20.40 -11.75
N VAL A 77 4.79 -21.31 -11.55
CA VAL A 77 5.42 -22.06 -12.64
C VAL A 77 5.62 -23.53 -12.25
N LEU A 78 5.79 -24.37 -13.26
CA LEU A 78 6.16 -25.77 -13.09
C LEU A 78 7.63 -25.93 -13.45
N ILE A 79 8.38 -26.62 -12.60
CA ILE A 79 9.76 -27.02 -12.91
C ILE A 79 9.86 -28.53 -13.00
N ASP A 80 10.60 -29.02 -13.98
CA ASP A 80 10.98 -30.42 -14.10
C ASP A 80 12.40 -30.58 -13.55
N ASP A 81 12.54 -31.40 -12.50
CA ASP A 81 13.83 -31.80 -11.96
C ASP A 81 13.87 -33.33 -11.82
N GLY A 82 14.65 -33.97 -12.70
CA GLY A 82 14.82 -35.42 -12.71
C GLY A 82 13.55 -36.21 -13.08
N GLY A 83 12.64 -35.66 -13.89
CA GLY A 83 11.40 -36.30 -14.31
C GLY A 83 10.26 -36.16 -13.29
N LYS A 84 10.46 -35.36 -12.23
CA LYS A 84 9.42 -34.97 -11.29
C LYS A 84 9.07 -33.51 -11.52
N VAL A 85 7.77 -33.26 -11.69
CA VAL A 85 7.23 -31.91 -11.85
C VAL A 85 6.90 -31.32 -10.48
N TYR A 86 7.43 -30.15 -10.18
CA TYR A 86 7.15 -29.40 -8.95
C TYR A 86 6.46 -28.08 -9.28
N GLU A 87 5.43 -27.77 -8.50
CA GLU A 87 4.81 -26.45 -8.49
C GLU A 87 5.65 -25.50 -7.63
N VAL A 88 6.15 -24.44 -8.25
CA VAL A 88 6.92 -23.41 -7.58
C VAL A 88 6.36 -22.03 -7.88
N THR A 89 6.62 -21.10 -6.99
CA THR A 89 6.27 -19.70 -7.12
C THR A 89 7.55 -18.88 -7.20
N LEU A 90 7.74 -18.20 -8.33
CA LEU A 90 8.82 -17.24 -8.52
C LEU A 90 8.32 -15.85 -8.14
N ALA A 91 8.99 -15.18 -7.21
CA ALA A 91 8.70 -13.82 -6.81
C ALA A 91 9.87 -12.91 -7.18
N VAL A 92 9.61 -11.91 -8.03
CA VAL A 92 10.57 -10.88 -8.43
C VAL A 92 10.29 -9.63 -7.60
N SER A 93 11.22 -9.28 -6.72
CA SER A 93 11.08 -8.16 -5.79
C SER A 93 12.36 -7.32 -5.77
N PRO A 94 12.61 -6.44 -6.76
CA PRO A 94 13.89 -5.74 -6.91
C PRO A 94 14.23 -4.84 -5.71
N TYR A 95 13.21 -4.25 -5.07
CA TYR A 95 13.37 -3.24 -4.02
C TYR A 95 12.95 -3.74 -2.63
N HIS A 96 12.77 -5.04 -2.43
CA HIS A 96 12.39 -5.56 -1.12
C HIS A 96 13.52 -5.34 -0.12
N SER A 97 13.20 -4.72 1.02
CA SER A 97 14.18 -4.29 2.03
C SER A 97 15.05 -5.43 2.60
N VAL A 98 14.44 -6.59 2.83
CA VAL A 98 15.12 -7.78 3.37
C VAL A 98 15.58 -8.79 2.31
N TYR A 99 14.79 -9.00 1.24
CA TYR A 99 15.05 -10.05 0.26
C TYR A 99 14.96 -9.53 -1.18
N PRO A 100 15.90 -8.67 -1.62
CA PRO A 100 15.89 -8.12 -2.96
C PRO A 100 16.17 -9.19 -4.03
N GLY A 101 15.56 -9.03 -5.21
CA GLY A 101 15.83 -9.87 -6.38
C GLY A 101 14.80 -10.99 -6.59
N LEU A 102 15.25 -12.11 -7.17
CA LEU A 102 14.40 -13.25 -7.50
C LEU A 102 14.39 -14.27 -6.35
N ARG A 103 13.19 -14.70 -5.95
CA ARG A 103 12.97 -15.74 -4.95
C ARG A 103 12.15 -16.87 -5.55
N MET A 104 12.55 -18.12 -5.28
CA MET A 104 11.76 -19.30 -5.62
C MET A 104 11.22 -19.94 -4.34
N ARG A 105 9.94 -20.30 -4.33
CA ARG A 105 9.30 -21.03 -3.24
C ARG A 105 8.58 -22.25 -3.79
N PHE A 106 8.91 -23.43 -3.28
CA PHE A 106 8.14 -24.64 -3.56
C PHE A 106 6.78 -24.56 -2.87
N GLN A 107 5.72 -24.91 -3.59
CA GLN A 107 4.42 -25.11 -2.94
C GLN A 107 4.50 -26.43 -2.16
N ARG A 108 4.20 -26.38 -0.85
CA ARG A 108 4.10 -27.60 -0.04
C ARG A 108 2.83 -28.33 -0.46
N SER A 109 3.01 -29.53 -0.99
CA SER A 109 1.95 -30.54 -1.19
C SER A 109 1.37 -31.01 0.13
#